data_AF-A0A7W6DTB0-F1
#
_entry.id   AF-A0A7W6DTB0-F1
#
_cell.length_a   1.000
_cell.length_b   1.000
_cell.length_c   1.000
_cell.angle_alpha   90.00
_cell.angle_beta   90.00
_cell.angle_gamma   90.00
#
_symmetry.space_group_name_H-M   'P 1'
#
loop_
_entity.id
_entity.type
_entity.pdbx_description
1 polymer ?
#
loop_
_entity_poly.entity_id
_entity_poly.type
_entity_poly.pdbx_seq_one_letter_code
_entity_poly.pdbx_strand_id
1 'polypeptide(L)'
;MDMLKPADLPDDIAALKALLVASEGRNLRKQDRIDQLEKLVADFRRALFGARSEKTDPEQFELALEDIETAMAVVHAEDAALDPPASRATKPRNTNRGSLPKHLHRIEEVIEPEQTLCGCGAERHVIGEDTSERLDISQVREQPADYGKAYSDFAQKQMDLLMRTVQAMSDLGQKTGTETTELATKAGEDTRQKIAANVQGAADKATSAANKAA
;
A
#
# COMPACT_ATOMS: atom_id res chain seq x y z
N MET A 1 18.01 7.80 16.19
CA MET A 1 18.17 8.25 17.59
C MET A 1 19.63 8.53 17.78
N ASP A 2 20.01 9.80 17.85
CA ASP A 2 21.40 10.17 18.16
C ASP A 2 21.67 9.86 19.62
N MET A 3 22.50 8.86 19.87
CA MET A 3 23.05 8.61 21.20
C MET A 3 24.18 9.62 21.44
N LEU A 4 24.04 10.44 22.48
CA LEU A 4 25.15 11.27 22.96
C LEU A 4 26.35 10.37 23.27
N LYS A 5 27.51 10.69 22.69
CA LYS A 5 28.77 10.00 22.98
C LYS A 5 29.45 10.70 24.16
N PRO A 6 30.24 9.97 24.97
CA PRO A 6 30.93 10.56 26.13
C PRO A 6 31.91 11.68 25.75
N ALA A 7 32.39 11.72 24.50
CA ALA A 7 33.26 12.77 23.98
C ALA A 7 32.54 14.12 23.75
N ASP A 8 31.20 14.12 23.73
CA ASP A 8 30.38 15.33 23.49
C ASP A 8 29.88 15.95 24.80
N LEU A 9 30.28 15.40 25.95
CA LEU A 9 29.85 15.89 27.26
C LEU A 9 30.79 17.00 27.77
N PRO A 10 30.25 18.06 28.39
CA PRO A 10 31.08 19.07 29.04
C PRO A 10 31.90 18.48 30.20
N ASP A 11 33.16 18.89 30.34
CA ASP A 11 34.03 18.48 31.46
C ASP A 11 33.75 19.26 32.76
N ASP A 12 32.91 20.30 32.72
CA ASP A 12 32.52 21.07 33.90
C ASP A 12 31.46 20.33 34.72
N ILE A 13 31.78 20.08 36.00
CA ILE A 13 30.92 19.41 36.97
C ILE A 13 29.57 20.14 37.12
N ALA A 14 29.57 21.48 37.05
CA ALA A 14 28.33 22.25 37.15
C ALA A 14 27.42 22.03 35.93
N ALA A 15 28.01 22.02 34.72
CA ALA A 15 27.30 21.74 33.48
C ALA A 15 26.76 20.29 33.42
N LEU A 16 27.53 19.31 33.90
CA LEU A 16 27.08 17.92 33.98
C LEU A 16 25.90 17.72 34.94
N LYS A 17 25.92 18.38 36.10
CA LYS A 17 24.80 18.33 37.07
C LYS A 17 23.53 18.95 36.48
N ALA A 18 23.65 20.06 35.74
CA ALA A 18 22.51 20.68 35.07
C ALA A 18 21.91 19.78 33.98
N LEU A 19 22.75 19.10 33.19
CA LEU A 19 22.32 18.14 32.18
C LEU A 19 21.63 16.91 32.80
N LEU A 20 22.13 16.41 33.93
CA LEU A 20 21.51 15.29 34.65
C LEU A 20 20.11 15.64 35.13
N VAL A 21 19.95 16.79 35.80
CA VAL A 21 18.64 17.26 36.28
C VAL A 21 17.67 17.48 35.11
N ALA A 22 18.14 18.05 34.01
CA ALA A 22 17.32 18.20 32.80
C ALA A 22 16.93 16.86 32.18
N SER A 23 17.83 15.87 32.21
CA SER A 23 17.58 14.50 31.74
C SER A 23 16.56 13.78 32.61
N GLU A 24 16.71 13.86 33.93
CA GLU A 24 15.75 13.31 34.91
C GLU A 24 14.37 13.94 34.74
N GLY A 25 14.30 15.26 34.53
CA GLY A 25 13.04 15.95 34.25
C GLY A 25 12.37 15.46 32.95
N ARG A 26 13.13 15.22 31.88
CA ARG A 26 12.59 14.60 30.64
C ARG A 26 12.15 13.16 30.85
N ASN A 27 12.86 12.39 31.67
CA ASN A 27 12.53 11.00 31.95
C ASN A 27 11.25 10.89 32.79
N LEU A 28 11.04 11.77 33.77
CA LEU A 28 9.80 11.82 34.55
C LEU A 28 8.59 12.12 33.65
N ARG A 29 8.68 13.10 32.76
CA ARG A 29 7.59 13.41 31.81
C ARG A 29 7.27 12.22 30.90
N LYS A 30 8.31 11.50 30.44
CA LYS A 30 8.12 10.28 29.64
C LYS A 30 7.47 9.18 30.46
N GLN A 31 7.83 9.03 31.73
CA GLN A 31 7.23 8.05 32.63
C GLN A 31 5.76 8.37 32.88
N ASP A 32 5.42 9.62 33.18
CA ASP A 32 4.02 10.07 33.33
C ASP A 32 3.20 9.75 32.07
N ARG A 33 3.80 9.93 30.88
CA ARG A 33 3.15 9.61 29.61
C ARG A 33 2.98 8.10 29.40
N ILE A 34 3.97 7.30 29.75
CA ILE A 34 3.89 5.84 29.71
C ILE A 34 2.75 5.37 30.62
N ASP A 35 2.69 5.86 31.86
CA ASP A 35 1.67 5.49 32.84
C ASP A 35 0.25 5.85 32.34
N GLN A 36 0.09 7.04 31.73
CA GLN A 36 -1.16 7.44 31.08
C GLN A 36 -1.56 6.51 29.93
N LEU A 37 -0.61 6.17 29.05
CA LEU A 37 -0.86 5.30 27.90
C LEU A 37 -1.19 3.87 28.34
N GLU A 38 -0.49 3.36 29.36
CA GLU A 38 -0.78 2.04 29.93
C GLU A 38 -2.18 1.97 30.52
N LYS A 39 -2.63 3.03 31.21
CA LYS A 39 -4.01 3.14 31.71
C LYS A 39 -5.03 3.12 30.57
N LEU A 40 -4.84 3.95 29.53
CA LEU A 40 -5.72 3.98 28.36
C LEU A 40 -5.81 2.62 27.67
N VAL A 41 -4.68 1.93 27.50
CA VAL A 41 -4.64 0.58 26.91
C VAL A 41 -5.37 -0.43 27.80
N ALA A 42 -5.23 -0.33 29.13
CA ALA A 42 -5.95 -1.20 30.06
C ALA A 42 -7.47 -0.97 30.00
N ASP A 43 -7.92 0.29 29.96
CA ASP A 43 -9.33 0.66 29.84
C ASP A 43 -9.91 0.18 28.50
N PHE A 44 -9.18 0.35 27.40
CA PHE A 44 -9.59 -0.11 26.07
C PHE A 44 -9.67 -1.65 26.00
N ARG A 45 -8.70 -2.36 26.58
CA ARG A 45 -8.73 -3.83 26.67
C ARG A 45 -9.93 -4.31 27.50
N ARG A 46 -10.28 -3.60 28.57
CA ARG A 46 -11.46 -3.90 29.39
C ARG A 46 -12.75 -3.61 28.64
N ALA A 47 -12.82 -2.58 27.80
CA ALA A 47 -13.98 -2.31 26.96
C ALA A 47 -14.19 -3.38 25.88
N LEU A 48 -13.11 -3.81 25.21
CA LEU A 48 -13.17 -4.82 24.14
C LEU A 48 -13.37 -6.26 24.65
N PHE A 49 -12.67 -6.61 25.74
CA PHE A 49 -12.56 -7.99 26.22
C PHE A 49 -13.06 -8.17 27.65
N GLY A 50 -13.72 -7.17 28.23
CA GLY A 50 -14.31 -7.23 29.57
C GLY A 50 -15.40 -8.30 29.69
N ALA A 51 -15.89 -8.50 30.91
CA ALA A 51 -16.97 -9.45 31.17
C ALA A 51 -18.15 -9.16 30.21
N ARG A 52 -18.50 -10.15 29.38
CA ARG A 52 -19.48 -10.13 28.27
C ARG A 52 -20.93 -9.70 28.65
N SER A 53 -21.13 -9.10 29.82
CA SER A 53 -22.45 -8.79 30.39
C SER A 53 -23.07 -7.49 29.87
N GLU A 54 -22.32 -6.61 29.21
CA GLU A 54 -22.87 -5.42 28.58
C GLU A 54 -22.35 -5.37 27.14
N LYS A 55 -23.19 -5.77 26.18
CA LYS A 55 -22.92 -5.45 24.78
C LYS A 55 -23.03 -3.92 24.66
N THR A 56 -21.90 -3.23 24.77
CA THR A 56 -21.82 -1.79 24.54
C THR A 56 -21.94 -1.55 23.04
N ASP A 57 -22.82 -0.64 22.65
CA ASP A 57 -23.06 -0.27 21.25
C ASP A 57 -21.81 0.42 20.67
N PRO A 58 -21.29 0.03 19.49
CA PRO A 58 -20.19 0.72 18.83
C PRO A 58 -20.35 2.25 18.72
N GLU A 59 -21.57 2.75 18.52
CA GLU A 59 -21.87 4.19 18.46
C GLU A 59 -21.63 4.90 19.81
N GLN A 60 -21.65 4.17 20.93
CA GLN A 60 -21.37 4.72 22.26
C GLN A 60 -19.88 5.07 22.46
N PHE A 61 -18.97 4.55 21.61
CA PHE A 61 -17.54 4.85 21.70
C PHE A 61 -17.12 6.08 20.90
N GLU A 62 -17.95 6.60 19.98
CA GLU A 62 -17.57 7.73 19.12
C GLU A 62 -17.21 8.97 19.96
N LEU A 63 -18.05 9.33 20.93
CA LEU A 63 -17.78 10.47 21.81
C LEU A 63 -16.49 10.28 22.64
N ALA A 64 -16.27 9.07 23.17
CA ALA A 64 -15.06 8.77 23.94
C ALA A 64 -13.79 8.81 23.08
N LEU A 65 -13.89 8.41 21.80
CA LEU A 65 -12.79 8.47 20.86
C LEU A 65 -12.49 9.92 20.44
N GLU A 66 -13.52 10.74 20.20
CA GLU A 66 -13.38 12.18 19.95
C GLU A 66 -12.71 12.91 21.13
N ASP A 67 -13.08 12.57 22.37
CA ASP A 67 -12.45 13.12 23.58
C ASP A 67 -10.96 12.74 23.67
N ILE A 68 -10.62 11.49 23.32
CA ILE A 68 -9.23 11.02 23.29
C ILE A 68 -8.43 11.74 22.18
N GLU A 69 -9.00 11.87 20.99
CA GLU A 69 -8.36 12.59 19.88
C GLU A 69 -8.11 14.06 20.24
N THR A 70 -9.07 14.70 20.89
CA THR A 70 -8.95 16.08 21.37
C THR A 70 -7.85 16.20 22.43
N ALA A 71 -7.81 15.29 23.41
CA ALA A 71 -6.76 15.26 24.43
C ALA A 71 -5.37 15.03 23.81
N MET A 72 -5.26 14.16 22.81
CA MET A 72 -4.02 13.96 22.05
C MET A 72 -3.60 15.22 21.29
N ALA A 73 -4.53 15.92 20.66
CA ALA A 73 -4.24 17.17 19.94
C ALA A 73 -3.71 18.26 20.88
N VAL A 74 -4.25 18.38 22.10
CA VAL A 74 -3.75 19.31 23.13
C VAL A 74 -2.32 18.96 23.52
N VAL A 75 -2.03 17.70 23.85
CA VAL A 75 -0.67 17.27 24.21
C VAL A 75 0.31 17.51 23.07
N HIS A 76 -0.07 17.20 21.83
CA HIS A 76 0.78 17.46 20.67
C HIS A 76 1.02 18.95 20.43
N ALA A 77 0.06 19.82 20.72
CA ALA A 77 0.23 21.26 20.65
C ALA A 77 1.17 21.78 21.75
N GLU A 78 1.07 21.26 22.97
CA GLU A 78 1.98 21.57 24.08
C GLU A 78 3.42 21.12 23.76
N ASP A 79 3.59 19.90 23.24
CA ASP A 79 4.88 19.38 22.81
C ASP A 79 5.49 20.23 21.68
N ALA A 80 4.70 20.63 20.68
CA ALA A 80 5.14 21.49 19.60
C ALA A 80 5.47 22.93 20.06
N ALA A 81 4.87 23.40 21.15
CA ALA A 81 5.24 24.69 21.75
C ALA A 81 6.55 24.61 22.55
N LEU A 82 6.83 23.46 23.16
CA LEU A 82 8.06 23.21 23.93
C LEU A 82 9.27 22.87 23.04
N ASP A 83 9.05 22.15 21.94
CA ASP A 83 10.07 21.76 20.97
C ASP A 83 9.49 21.88 19.54
N PRO A 84 9.54 23.08 18.93
CA PRO A 84 8.89 23.32 17.65
C PRO A 84 9.56 22.49 16.55
N PRO A 85 8.80 21.63 15.83
CA PRO A 85 9.37 20.85 14.74
C PRO A 85 9.86 21.79 13.65
N ALA A 86 11.04 21.49 13.09
CA ALA A 86 11.58 22.23 11.94
C ALA A 86 10.51 22.32 10.84
N SER A 87 10.19 23.55 10.39
CA SER A 87 9.08 23.82 9.48
C SER A 87 9.21 23.00 8.19
N ARG A 88 8.49 21.88 8.10
CA ARG A 88 8.32 21.17 6.85
C ARG A 88 7.15 21.82 6.13
N ALA A 89 7.41 22.36 4.94
CA ALA A 89 6.36 22.83 4.05
C ALA A 89 5.31 21.72 3.87
N THR A 90 4.08 22.01 4.28
CA THR A 90 2.94 21.11 4.12
C THR A 90 2.82 20.77 2.64
N LYS A 91 3.06 19.50 2.27
CA LYS A 91 2.85 19.06 0.89
C LYS A 91 1.38 19.33 0.54
N PRO A 92 1.08 19.92 -0.63
CA PRO A 92 -0.28 20.09 -1.07
C PRO A 92 -0.97 18.72 -1.10
N ARG A 93 -2.17 18.65 -0.51
CA ARG A 93 -2.97 17.44 -0.46
C ARG A 93 -3.23 17.00 -1.89
N ASN A 94 -2.75 15.81 -2.25
CA ASN A 94 -2.95 15.25 -3.58
C ASN A 94 -4.42 14.81 -3.72
N THR A 95 -5.28 15.73 -4.17
CA THR A 95 -6.65 15.43 -4.58
C THR A 95 -6.64 14.83 -5.99
N ASN A 96 -6.00 13.68 -6.15
CA ASN A 96 -6.13 12.86 -7.34
C ASN A 96 -7.50 12.14 -7.32
N ARG A 97 -8.59 12.89 -7.42
CA ARG A 97 -9.82 12.35 -8.02
C ARG A 97 -9.65 12.51 -9.52
N GLY A 98 -8.81 11.65 -10.11
CA GLY A 98 -8.73 11.56 -11.56
C GLY A 98 -10.10 11.24 -12.13
N SER A 99 -10.40 11.77 -13.32
CA SER A 99 -11.64 11.45 -14.06
C SER A 99 -11.82 9.94 -14.15
N LEU A 100 -13.06 9.45 -14.03
CA LEU A 100 -13.30 8.01 -14.12
C LEU A 100 -12.85 7.49 -15.50
N PRO A 101 -12.24 6.29 -15.58
CA PRO A 101 -11.83 5.72 -16.86
C PRO A 101 -12.97 5.65 -17.89
N LYS A 102 -12.68 6.06 -19.13
CA LYS A 102 -13.66 6.13 -20.24
C LYS A 102 -14.33 4.80 -20.63
N HIS A 103 -13.75 3.68 -20.24
CA HIS A 103 -14.25 2.34 -20.59
C HIS A 103 -15.29 1.80 -19.59
N LEU A 104 -15.54 2.51 -18.49
CA LEU A 104 -16.62 2.18 -17.57
C LEU A 104 -17.97 2.60 -18.18
N HIS A 105 -19.00 1.78 -17.94
CA HIS A 105 -20.36 2.12 -18.35
C HIS A 105 -20.81 3.41 -17.66
N ARG A 106 -21.08 4.46 -18.45
CA ARG A 106 -21.52 5.77 -17.98
C ARG A 106 -23.04 5.86 -18.09
N ILE A 107 -23.70 6.22 -16.99
CA ILE A 107 -25.12 6.58 -16.96
C ILE A 107 -25.17 8.09 -16.74
N GLU A 108 -25.78 8.82 -17.66
CA GLU A 108 -25.91 10.28 -17.59
C GLU A 108 -27.30 10.62 -17.03
N GLU A 109 -27.34 11.22 -15.84
CA GLU A 109 -28.55 11.76 -15.22
C GLU A 109 -28.46 13.29 -15.23
N VAL A 110 -29.30 13.93 -16.03
CA VAL A 110 -29.38 15.39 -16.11
C VAL A 110 -30.40 15.87 -15.08
N ILE A 111 -29.94 16.61 -14.07
CA ILE A 111 -30.80 17.19 -13.04
C ILE A 111 -31.22 18.59 -13.49
N GLU A 112 -32.39 18.69 -14.12
CA GLU A 112 -32.99 19.98 -14.49
C GLU A 112 -33.92 20.52 -13.39
N PRO A 113 -34.04 21.84 -13.24
CA PRO A 113 -35.02 22.43 -12.33
C PRO A 113 -36.45 22.14 -12.80
N GLU A 114 -37.37 21.93 -11.85
CA GLU A 114 -38.79 21.63 -12.13
C GLU A 114 -39.49 22.68 -13.01
N GLN A 115 -38.99 23.92 -13.02
CA GLN A 115 -39.52 25.01 -13.84
C GLN A 115 -38.40 25.80 -14.52
N THR A 116 -38.39 25.74 -15.84
CA THR A 116 -37.50 26.50 -16.72
C THR A 116 -38.05 27.87 -17.10
N LEU A 117 -39.23 28.23 -16.58
CA LEU A 117 -39.83 29.55 -16.75
C LEU A 117 -39.34 30.52 -15.68
N CYS A 118 -38.97 31.72 -16.10
CA CYS A 118 -38.71 32.83 -15.20
C CYS A 118 -40.06 33.42 -14.73
N GLY A 119 -40.10 34.05 -13.56
CA GLY A 119 -41.32 34.73 -13.08
C GLY A 119 -41.83 35.85 -14.00
N CYS A 120 -41.03 36.27 -14.99
CA CYS A 120 -41.44 37.21 -16.04
C CYS A 120 -42.04 36.53 -17.30
N GLY A 121 -42.14 35.20 -17.34
CA GLY A 121 -42.70 34.44 -18.47
C GLY A 121 -41.72 34.08 -19.59
N ALA A 122 -40.44 34.46 -19.48
CA ALA A 122 -39.40 34.07 -20.41
C ALA A 122 -38.74 32.73 -20.02
N GLU A 123 -38.23 31.98 -21.01
CA GLU A 123 -37.40 30.80 -20.77
C GLU A 123 -36.06 31.20 -20.14
N ARG A 124 -35.65 30.46 -19.11
CA ARG A 124 -34.35 30.63 -18.46
C ARG A 124 -33.25 30.07 -19.36
N HIS A 125 -32.20 30.84 -19.62
CA HIS A 125 -31.00 30.31 -20.27
C HIS A 125 -30.06 29.66 -19.24
N VAL A 126 -29.29 28.67 -19.67
CA VAL A 126 -28.32 27.94 -18.84
C VAL A 126 -27.08 28.82 -18.60
N ILE A 127 -26.70 29.02 -17.32
CA ILE A 127 -25.46 29.71 -16.92
C ILE A 127 -24.60 28.73 -16.12
N GLY A 128 -23.55 28.23 -16.75
CA GLY A 128 -22.65 27.27 -16.10
C GLY A 128 -23.29 25.88 -15.98
N GLU A 129 -22.50 24.87 -16.25
CA GLU A 129 -22.86 23.48 -16.07
C GLU A 129 -21.88 22.91 -15.04
N ASP A 130 -22.39 22.27 -13.99
CA ASP A 130 -21.57 21.52 -13.04
C ASP A 130 -21.74 20.03 -13.31
N THR A 131 -20.63 19.32 -13.51
CA THR A 131 -20.62 17.90 -13.85
C THR A 131 -19.87 17.13 -12.78
N SER A 132 -20.56 16.20 -12.10
CA SER A 132 -19.95 15.34 -11.09
C SER A 132 -20.00 13.87 -11.53
N GLU A 133 -18.85 13.21 -11.61
CA GLU A 133 -18.77 11.77 -11.87
C GLU A 133 -18.70 10.99 -10.55
N ARG A 134 -19.60 10.01 -10.35
CA ARG A 134 -19.58 9.10 -9.20
C ARG A 134 -19.68 7.65 -9.70
N LEU A 135 -18.92 6.74 -9.10
CA LEU A 135 -19.10 5.31 -9.32
C LEU A 135 -20.33 4.86 -8.52
N ASP A 136 -21.31 4.24 -9.18
CA ASP A 136 -22.46 3.67 -8.47
C ASP A 136 -21.99 2.55 -7.53
N ILE A 137 -22.06 2.84 -6.23
CA ILE A 137 -21.93 1.83 -5.19
C ILE A 137 -23.31 1.19 -5.12
N SER A 138 -23.42 -0.08 -5.53
CA SER A 138 -24.67 -0.83 -5.46
C SER A 138 -25.28 -0.70 -4.07
N GLN A 139 -26.57 -0.41 -4.00
CA GLN A 139 -27.30 -0.29 -2.75
C GLN A 139 -27.11 -1.53 -1.87
N VAL A 140 -26.96 -1.31 -0.56
CA VAL A 140 -26.95 -2.38 0.43
C VAL A 140 -28.26 -3.15 0.27
N ARG A 141 -28.16 -4.43 -0.06
CA ARG A 141 -29.34 -5.30 -0.20
C ARG A 141 -29.81 -5.67 1.21
N GLU A 142 -31.09 -5.44 1.49
CA GLU A 142 -31.66 -5.62 2.84
C GLU A 142 -31.88 -7.08 3.21
N GLN A 143 -32.12 -7.97 2.23
CA GLN A 143 -32.36 -9.39 2.50
C GLN A 143 -31.11 -10.24 2.24
N PRO A 144 -30.71 -11.12 3.19
CA PRO A 144 -29.56 -12.01 3.03
C PRO A 144 -29.63 -12.92 1.79
N ALA A 145 -30.83 -13.29 1.36
CA ALA A 145 -31.06 -14.12 0.18
C ALA A 145 -30.63 -13.43 -1.13
N ASP A 146 -30.67 -12.09 -1.17
CA ASP A 146 -30.28 -11.33 -2.36
C ASP A 146 -28.75 -11.32 -2.56
N TYR A 147 -27.96 -11.65 -1.54
CA TYR A 147 -26.51 -11.86 -1.67
C TYR A 147 -26.16 -13.23 -2.24
N GLY A 148 -27.12 -14.18 -2.33
CA GLY A 148 -26.86 -15.53 -2.82
C GLY A 148 -26.25 -15.55 -4.23
N LYS A 149 -26.78 -14.71 -5.13
CA LYS A 149 -26.24 -14.56 -6.49
C LYS A 149 -24.84 -13.93 -6.50
N ALA A 150 -24.59 -12.94 -5.63
CA ALA A 150 -23.28 -12.30 -5.53
C ALA A 150 -22.21 -13.27 -5.01
N TYR A 151 -22.57 -14.12 -4.04
CA TYR A 151 -21.69 -15.17 -3.54
C TYR A 151 -21.39 -16.24 -4.59
N SER A 152 -22.39 -16.68 -5.37
CA SER A 152 -22.17 -17.64 -6.46
C SER A 152 -21.29 -17.05 -7.57
N ASP A 153 -21.51 -15.80 -7.94
CA ASP A 153 -20.71 -15.10 -8.95
C ASP A 153 -19.26 -14.91 -8.49
N PHE A 154 -19.06 -14.58 -7.21
CA PHE A 154 -17.73 -14.51 -6.61
C PHE A 154 -17.04 -15.87 -6.64
N ALA A 155 -17.72 -16.94 -6.23
CA ALA A 155 -17.18 -18.30 -6.26
C ALA A 155 -16.82 -18.74 -7.69
N GLN A 156 -17.66 -18.43 -8.68
CA GLN A 156 -17.37 -18.69 -10.10
C GLN A 156 -16.12 -17.93 -10.56
N LYS A 157 -16.01 -16.63 -10.23
CA LYS A 157 -14.83 -15.83 -10.57
C LYS A 157 -13.55 -16.33 -9.91
N GLN A 158 -13.62 -16.83 -8.68
CA GLN A 158 -12.48 -17.45 -8.00
C GLN A 158 -12.03 -18.73 -8.73
N MET A 159 -12.97 -19.57 -9.16
CA MET A 159 -12.66 -20.77 -9.94
C MET A 159 -12.08 -20.44 -11.31
N ASP A 160 -12.62 -19.42 -12.00
CA ASP A 160 -12.07 -18.95 -13.28
C ASP A 160 -10.64 -18.42 -13.14
N LEU A 161 -10.38 -17.64 -12.08
CA LEU A 161 -9.03 -17.16 -11.77
C LEU A 161 -8.09 -18.34 -11.50
N LEU A 162 -8.51 -19.29 -10.67
CA LEU A 162 -7.74 -20.50 -10.37
C LEU A 162 -7.40 -21.25 -11.66
N MET A 163 -8.39 -21.53 -12.52
CA MET A 163 -8.17 -22.25 -13.78
C MET A 163 -7.20 -21.51 -14.71
N ARG A 164 -7.31 -20.19 -14.82
CA ARG A 164 -6.36 -19.37 -15.60
C ARG A 164 -4.95 -19.42 -15.02
N THR A 165 -4.81 -19.38 -13.69
CA THR A 165 -3.47 -19.51 -13.07
C THR A 165 -2.86 -20.88 -13.31
N VAL A 166 -3.65 -21.95 -13.24
CA VAL A 166 -3.19 -23.32 -13.52
C VAL A 166 -2.77 -23.47 -14.99
N GLN A 167 -3.56 -22.93 -15.92
CA GLN A 167 -3.20 -22.91 -17.35
C GLN A 167 -1.91 -22.13 -17.60
N ALA A 168 -1.78 -20.93 -17.03
CA ALA A 168 -0.56 -20.12 -17.17
C ALA A 168 0.69 -20.81 -16.60
N MET A 169 0.56 -21.48 -15.46
CA MET A 169 1.66 -22.28 -14.90
C MET A 169 2.00 -23.48 -15.78
N SER A 170 1.00 -24.14 -16.35
CA SER A 170 1.23 -25.26 -17.27
C SER A 170 1.93 -24.80 -18.56
N ASP A 171 1.53 -23.67 -19.13
CA ASP A 171 2.14 -23.10 -20.33
C ASP A 171 3.59 -22.67 -20.08
N LEU A 172 3.86 -22.06 -18.92
CA LEU A 172 5.21 -21.68 -18.52
C LEU A 172 6.08 -22.93 -18.32
N GLY A 173 5.54 -24.00 -17.73
CA GLY A 173 6.23 -25.28 -17.58
C GLY A 173 6.55 -25.94 -18.92
N GLN A 174 5.61 -25.91 -19.88
CA GLN A 174 5.86 -26.43 -21.23
C GLN A 174 6.91 -25.62 -21.97
N LYS A 175 6.83 -24.28 -21.94
CA LYS A 175 7.80 -23.39 -22.60
C LYS A 175 9.21 -23.53 -22.04
N THR A 176 9.34 -23.55 -20.71
CA THR A 176 10.65 -23.77 -20.07
C THR A 176 11.18 -25.18 -20.33
N GLY A 177 10.31 -26.18 -20.36
CA GLY A 177 10.64 -27.54 -20.80
C GLY A 177 11.19 -27.56 -22.23
N THR A 178 10.51 -26.93 -23.18
CA THR A 178 10.97 -26.87 -24.58
C THR A 178 12.26 -26.07 -24.72
N GLU A 179 12.37 -24.90 -24.08
CA GLU A 179 13.57 -24.05 -24.14
C GLU A 179 14.80 -24.75 -23.55
N THR A 180 14.65 -25.47 -22.45
CA THR A 180 15.76 -26.24 -21.85
C THR A 180 16.19 -27.39 -22.73
N THR A 181 15.25 -28.11 -23.36
CA THR A 181 15.60 -29.15 -24.34
C THR A 181 16.29 -28.59 -25.58
N GLU A 182 15.83 -27.45 -26.11
CA GLU A 182 16.45 -26.78 -27.25
C GLU A 182 17.84 -26.22 -26.93
N LEU A 183 18.05 -25.66 -25.75
CA LEU A 183 19.36 -25.20 -25.30
C LEU A 183 20.32 -26.39 -25.13
N ALA A 184 19.84 -27.51 -24.58
CA ALA A 184 20.64 -28.72 -24.42
C ALA A 184 21.02 -29.34 -25.78
N THR A 185 20.10 -29.38 -26.76
CA THR A 185 20.41 -29.89 -28.10
C THR A 185 21.38 -28.97 -28.84
N LYS A 186 21.16 -27.64 -28.82
CA LYS A 186 22.09 -26.67 -29.43
C LYS A 186 23.48 -26.73 -28.80
N ALA A 187 23.58 -26.83 -27.47
CA ALA A 187 24.87 -26.99 -26.80
C ALA A 187 25.58 -28.31 -27.17
N GLY A 188 24.82 -29.39 -27.33
CA GLY A 188 25.33 -30.68 -27.80
C GLY A 188 25.83 -30.62 -29.25
N GLU A 189 25.12 -29.92 -30.13
CA GLU A 189 25.51 -29.70 -31.53
C GLU A 189 26.75 -28.81 -31.64
N ASP A 190 26.84 -27.71 -30.91
CA ASP A 190 28.02 -26.84 -30.88
C ASP A 190 29.27 -27.57 -30.39
N THR A 191 29.12 -28.40 -29.36
CA THR A 191 30.24 -29.20 -28.83
C THR A 191 30.68 -30.26 -29.85
N ARG A 192 29.73 -30.94 -30.51
CA ARG A 192 30.03 -31.87 -31.61
C ARG A 192 30.71 -31.19 -32.80
N GLN A 193 30.23 -30.02 -33.21
CA GLN A 193 30.83 -29.26 -34.31
C GLN A 193 32.26 -28.81 -33.98
N LYS A 194 32.52 -28.33 -32.74
CA LYS A 194 33.87 -27.98 -32.30
C LYS A 194 34.81 -29.19 -32.27
N ILE A 195 34.33 -30.35 -31.81
CA ILE A 195 35.11 -31.58 -31.83
C ILE A 195 35.40 -32.01 -33.28
N ALA A 196 34.39 -32.00 -34.16
CA ALA A 196 34.56 -32.33 -35.58
C ALA A 196 35.55 -31.39 -36.29
N ALA A 197 35.45 -30.09 -36.05
CA ALA A 197 36.36 -29.09 -36.61
C ALA A 197 37.81 -29.27 -36.11
N ASN A 198 38.00 -29.59 -34.83
CA ASN A 198 39.33 -29.88 -34.28
C ASN A 198 39.92 -31.17 -34.85
N VAL A 199 39.11 -32.20 -35.04
CA VAL A 199 39.54 -33.47 -35.67
C VAL A 199 39.91 -33.26 -37.13
N GLN A 200 39.12 -32.48 -37.89
CA GLN A 200 39.45 -32.11 -39.28
C GLN A 200 40.74 -31.28 -39.33
N GLY A 201 40.86 -30.25 -38.50
CA GLY A 201 42.08 -29.44 -38.45
C GLY A 201 43.33 -30.22 -38.04
N ALA A 202 43.18 -31.26 -37.21
CA ALA A 202 44.27 -32.18 -36.87
C ALA A 202 44.59 -33.13 -38.03
N ALA A 203 43.59 -33.66 -38.73
CA ALA A 203 43.75 -34.50 -39.91
C ALA A 203 44.42 -33.73 -41.07
N ASP A 204 44.03 -32.48 -41.30
CA ASP A 204 44.61 -31.59 -42.31
C ASP A 204 46.06 -31.22 -41.99
N LYS A 205 46.37 -30.98 -40.70
CA LYS A 205 47.75 -30.77 -40.25
C LYS A 205 48.60 -32.02 -40.45
N ALA A 206 48.08 -33.21 -40.11
CA ALA A 206 48.78 -34.47 -40.30
C ALA A 206 49.04 -34.79 -41.78
N THR A 207 48.06 -34.57 -42.67
CA THR A 207 48.24 -34.74 -44.12
C THR A 207 49.19 -33.70 -44.71
N SER A 208 49.14 -32.44 -44.27
CA SER A 208 50.10 -31.41 -44.72
C SER A 208 51.54 -31.68 -44.26
N ALA A 209 51.73 -32.32 -43.09
CA ALA A 209 53.03 -32.74 -42.59
C ALA A 209 53.55 -33.97 -43.35
N ALA A 210 52.69 -34.94 -43.67
CA ALA A 210 53.04 -36.10 -44.48
C ALA A 210 53.46 -35.69 -45.91
N ASN A 211 52.76 -34.75 -46.54
CA ASN A 211 53.11 -34.23 -47.87
C ASN A 211 54.38 -33.36 -47.89
N LYS A 212 54.85 -32.87 -46.74
CA LYS A 212 56.14 -32.16 -46.60
C LYS A 212 57.32 -33.09 -46.33
N ALA A 213 57.06 -34.34 -45.98
CA ALA A 213 58.06 -35.35 -45.64
C ALA A 213 58.32 -36.38 -46.76
N ALA A 214 57.62 -36.25 -47.90
CA ALA A 214 57.83 -36.99 -49.14
C ALA A 214 58.51 -36.08 -50.18
#